data_AF-A0AAF6AV72-F1
#
_entry.id   AF-A0AAF6AV72-F1
#
_cell.length_a   1.000
_cell.length_b   1.000
_cell.length_c   1.000
_cell.angle_alpha   90.00
_cell.angle_beta   90.00
_cell.angle_gamma   90.00
#
_symmetry.space_group_name_H-M   'P 1'
#
loop_
_entity.id
_entity.type
_entity.pdbx_description
1 polymer ?
#
loop_
_entity_poly.entity_id
_entity_poly.type
_entity_poly.pdbx_seq_one_letter_code
_entity_poly.pdbx_strand_id
1 'polypeptide(L)'
;MRSSCTARGPLAACALALPGVVGGAPPSKFDGRGPGNRPRSGCDFGLALNRRSPSCSRGLVHSPPPPPHRIASRGSGLATRRATESSSSSSSALKEMEEVQFAESEALVPAGVANDLVPEALVWAALHGFVVGDRSVASSGTTPGVGMAHVPFSLLPTPIPATAFAQAVELSSLFNDLIDRVSLDVDFLKQALARTQKADDFTARLLSMYSTILDEGVKQDIRLGLSRSDYMLDVATGDLLQVELNTISCSYPGLGSVVSDLHKYLVTELESSTKLDSSRVPENKVTEGFAKALSLAWKEYGNKSAAILMVVQGEEWNMYDQHWLSYRVKELYGIRVIRKTLAQVHAQGSITADGMLVIDGQAVSVVYYRSGYTPADYPSEVEWEARLLMERSSAVKCPSISYHLVGAKKIQQELALPGVLERFVPDKQVAASLRKCFAGLWGLEGAESESIIQTAIKEPHRFVLKPQREGGGNNTYGDDVASKLTELIAAGGDGLAAYILMQRIFPAVHTSYLVRRGAYSAEKTVSELGIFGAYVRNGDRVILNEQSGHLLRTKVSHSNEGGVASGYAVLDSPYLS
;
A
#
# COMPACT_ATOMS: atom_id res chain seq x y z
N MET A 1 -21.13 -43.72 -21.51
CA MET A 1 -21.43 -44.42 -22.78
C MET A 1 -22.47 -43.62 -23.56
N ARG A 2 -22.30 -43.47 -24.89
CA ARG A 2 -23.35 -43.21 -25.94
C ARG A 2 -24.29 -41.99 -25.71
N SER A 3 -24.04 -40.84 -26.36
CA SER A 3 -24.54 -40.42 -27.72
C SER A 3 -26.01 -39.93 -27.69
N SER A 4 -26.44 -38.79 -28.27
CA SER A 4 -26.09 -38.10 -29.55
C SER A 4 -26.51 -36.61 -29.44
N CYS A 5 -25.86 -35.60 -30.04
CA CYS A 5 -25.72 -35.23 -31.46
C CYS A 5 -27.03 -34.88 -32.23
N THR A 6 -27.38 -33.58 -32.26
CA THR A 6 -27.98 -32.88 -33.42
C THR A 6 -27.46 -31.43 -33.44
N ALA A 7 -27.31 -30.83 -34.62
CA ALA A 7 -26.49 -29.62 -34.81
C ALA A 7 -27.15 -28.54 -35.67
N ARG A 8 -26.69 -27.29 -35.45
CA ARG A 8 -26.68 -26.11 -36.35
C ARG A 8 -28.01 -25.45 -36.77
N GLY A 9 -28.10 -24.16 -36.43
CA GLY A 9 -28.71 -23.11 -37.23
C GLY A 9 -28.05 -21.76 -36.89
N PRO A 10 -27.47 -20.99 -37.83
CA PRO A 10 -26.87 -19.69 -37.55
C PRO A 10 -27.90 -18.55 -37.69
N LEU A 11 -27.83 -17.55 -36.81
CA LEU A 11 -28.58 -16.30 -36.94
C LEU A 11 -27.65 -15.14 -37.32
N ALA A 12 -28.19 -14.20 -38.09
CA ALA A 12 -27.43 -13.29 -38.94
C ALA A 12 -26.84 -12.08 -38.21
N ALA A 13 -25.74 -11.55 -38.75
CA ALA A 13 -25.17 -10.27 -38.37
C ALA A 13 -26.07 -9.10 -38.78
N CYS A 14 -26.11 -8.05 -37.96
CA CYS A 14 -26.83 -6.82 -38.26
C CYS A 14 -25.83 -5.65 -38.33
N ALA A 15 -25.70 -5.03 -39.50
CA ALA A 15 -24.87 -3.86 -39.73
C ALA A 15 -25.77 -2.62 -39.85
N LEU A 16 -25.43 -1.53 -39.15
CA LEU A 16 -26.15 -0.25 -39.23
C LEU A 16 -25.32 0.78 -40.01
N ALA A 17 -25.95 1.40 -41.00
CA ALA A 17 -25.35 2.39 -41.88
C ALA A 17 -25.71 3.83 -41.47
N LEU A 18 -24.81 4.76 -41.76
CA LEU A 18 -25.01 6.21 -41.68
C LEU A 18 -25.78 6.75 -42.90
N PRO A 19 -26.56 7.83 -42.76
CA PRO A 19 -26.96 8.68 -43.89
C PRO A 19 -26.13 9.97 -43.98
N GLY A 20 -25.86 10.42 -45.21
CA GLY A 20 -25.07 11.63 -45.54
C GLY A 20 -25.89 12.91 -45.79
N VAL A 21 -25.19 13.95 -46.29
CA VAL A 21 -25.58 15.37 -46.23
C VAL A 21 -26.05 15.98 -47.57
N VAL A 22 -27.03 16.89 -47.52
CA VAL A 22 -27.31 18.00 -48.48
C VAL A 22 -27.96 19.17 -47.68
N GLY A 23 -27.78 20.47 -47.92
CA GLY A 23 -26.84 21.19 -48.81
C GLY A 23 -27.41 22.49 -49.43
N GLY A 24 -27.24 23.66 -48.80
CA GLY A 24 -27.68 24.97 -49.34
C GLY A 24 -27.57 26.15 -48.36
N ALA A 25 -27.29 27.38 -48.84
CA ALA A 25 -26.90 28.56 -48.02
C ALA A 25 -27.73 29.86 -48.34
N PRO A 26 -27.31 31.13 -48.07
CA PRO A 26 -28.06 32.12 -47.25
C PRO A 26 -28.38 33.43 -48.07
N PRO A 27 -28.32 34.71 -47.59
CA PRO A 27 -28.47 35.38 -46.25
C PRO A 27 -29.35 36.69 -46.23
N SER A 28 -29.69 37.23 -45.05
CA SER A 28 -30.00 38.68 -44.78
C SER A 28 -30.00 38.97 -43.26
N LYS A 29 -29.32 39.93 -42.62
CA LYS A 29 -29.05 41.41 -42.76
C LYS A 29 -30.03 42.33 -41.98
N PHE A 30 -29.48 43.48 -41.50
CA PHE A 30 -30.04 44.61 -40.72
C PHE A 30 -30.23 44.32 -39.20
N ASP A 31 -29.55 44.99 -38.26
CA ASP A 31 -29.43 46.43 -37.87
C ASP A 31 -30.50 46.82 -36.81
N GLY A 32 -30.24 47.61 -35.75
CA GLY A 32 -28.99 48.20 -35.24
C GLY A 32 -29.25 49.35 -34.23
N ARG A 33 -28.17 50.02 -33.79
CA ARG A 33 -28.09 51.33 -33.05
C ARG A 33 -28.23 51.34 -31.50
N GLY A 34 -27.26 51.99 -30.85
CA GLY A 34 -27.29 52.47 -29.44
C GLY A 34 -27.82 53.91 -29.35
N PRO A 35 -27.18 54.91 -28.67
CA PRO A 35 -25.93 54.89 -27.89
C PRO A 35 -25.94 55.76 -26.58
N GLY A 36 -24.77 55.91 -25.92
CA GLY A 36 -24.48 56.94 -24.88
C GLY A 36 -24.05 56.36 -23.51
N ASN A 37 -23.15 56.97 -22.72
CA ASN A 37 -22.34 58.19 -22.94
C ASN A 37 -21.03 58.14 -22.11
N ARG A 38 -19.99 58.89 -22.54
CA ARG A 38 -18.69 59.13 -21.85
C ARG A 38 -18.86 60.24 -20.75
N PRO A 39 -17.87 60.63 -19.87
CA PRO A 39 -16.42 60.77 -20.16
C PRO A 39 -15.32 60.78 -19.04
N ARG A 40 -14.04 60.70 -19.48
CA ARG A 40 -12.76 61.25 -18.89
C ARG A 40 -12.28 60.64 -17.53
N SER A 41 -10.99 60.61 -17.18
CA SER A 41 -9.79 61.41 -17.56
C SER A 41 -8.42 60.71 -17.39
N GLY A 42 -7.41 61.11 -18.20
CA GLY A 42 -5.94 61.18 -17.88
C GLY A 42 -5.13 59.87 -17.93
N CYS A 43 -4.00 59.68 -18.64
CA CYS A 43 -2.75 60.47 -18.80
C CYS A 43 -2.04 60.72 -17.45
N ASP A 44 -0.74 60.44 -17.24
CA ASP A 44 0.37 60.09 -18.15
C ASP A 44 1.61 59.51 -17.40
N PHE A 45 2.57 58.90 -18.14
CA PHE A 45 4.02 58.66 -17.85
C PHE A 45 4.59 58.24 -16.46
N GLY A 46 5.63 57.37 -16.47
CA GLY A 46 6.69 57.38 -15.43
C GLY A 46 7.52 56.10 -15.24
N LEU A 47 8.85 56.16 -15.48
CA LEU A 47 9.81 55.09 -15.16
C LEU A 47 10.21 55.06 -13.68
N ALA A 48 10.63 53.89 -13.16
CA ALA A 48 11.73 53.80 -12.19
C ALA A 48 12.41 52.41 -12.15
N LEU A 49 13.70 52.36 -12.52
CA LEU A 49 14.66 51.29 -12.21
C LEU A 49 15.62 51.80 -11.13
N ASN A 50 15.92 51.00 -10.11
CA ASN A 50 17.15 51.05 -9.29
C ASN A 50 17.22 49.74 -8.47
N ARG A 51 18.21 48.85 -8.58
CA ARG A 51 19.68 48.97 -8.44
C ARG A 51 20.15 49.62 -7.14
N ARG A 52 20.68 48.78 -6.24
CA ARG A 52 21.92 49.05 -5.48
C ARG A 52 22.78 47.78 -5.39
N SER A 53 24.04 47.93 -5.77
CA SER A 53 25.20 47.14 -5.32
C SER A 53 26.16 48.14 -4.65
N PRO A 54 27.15 47.72 -3.82
CA PRO A 54 28.42 47.14 -4.32
C PRO A 54 28.92 46.00 -3.38
N SER A 55 30.09 45.34 -3.50
CA SER A 55 31.27 45.45 -4.40
C SER A 55 32.01 44.10 -4.45
N CYS A 56 32.87 43.91 -5.45
CA CYS A 56 33.75 42.73 -5.60
C CYS A 56 34.90 42.65 -4.57
N SER A 57 35.36 41.43 -4.29
CA SER A 57 36.79 41.10 -4.36
C SER A 57 37.02 39.61 -4.68
N ARG A 58 38.07 39.33 -5.46
CA ARG A 58 38.48 37.98 -5.90
C ARG A 58 39.31 37.29 -4.80
N GLY A 59 39.35 35.95 -4.76
CA GLY A 59 40.33 35.26 -3.89
C GLY A 59 40.31 33.73 -3.89
N LEU A 60 41.02 33.14 -4.86
CA LEU A 60 41.85 31.92 -4.77
C LEU A 60 41.31 30.58 -4.22
N VAL A 61 41.57 29.54 -5.02
CA VAL A 61 41.55 28.12 -4.70
C VAL A 61 42.60 27.77 -3.64
N HIS A 62 42.25 26.94 -2.65
CA HIS A 62 43.24 26.16 -1.90
C HIS A 62 42.73 24.74 -1.57
N SER A 63 43.57 23.75 -1.88
CA SER A 63 43.38 22.33 -1.56
C SER A 63 43.72 22.02 -0.09
N PRO A 64 43.16 20.95 0.51
CA PRO A 64 43.54 20.50 1.85
C PRO A 64 44.92 19.80 1.86
N PRO A 65 45.67 19.87 2.97
CA PRO A 65 46.99 19.24 3.11
C PRO A 65 46.91 17.73 3.49
N PRO A 66 48.00 16.96 3.26
CA PRO A 66 48.06 15.51 3.50
C PRO A 66 48.33 15.11 4.97
N PRO A 67 48.12 13.84 5.36
CA PRO A 67 48.33 13.37 6.73
C PRO A 67 49.82 13.15 7.07
N PRO A 68 50.23 13.29 8.35
CA PRO A 68 51.60 13.04 8.78
C PRO A 68 51.94 11.55 8.95
N HIS A 69 53.21 11.21 8.71
CA HIS A 69 53.75 9.85 8.78
C HIS A 69 54.04 9.35 10.20
N ARG A 70 54.12 8.02 10.33
CA ARG A 70 54.59 7.26 11.50
C ARG A 70 55.99 7.72 11.98
N ILE A 71 56.17 7.75 13.29
CA ILE A 71 57.49 7.61 13.94
C ILE A 71 57.43 6.38 14.86
N ALA A 72 58.51 5.59 14.87
CA ALA A 72 58.68 4.43 15.74
C ALA A 72 59.66 4.73 16.88
N SER A 73 59.43 4.17 18.06
CA SER A 73 60.41 4.10 19.15
C SER A 73 60.36 2.72 19.83
N ARG A 74 61.49 2.31 20.41
CA ARG A 74 61.75 0.96 20.96
C ARG A 74 62.02 1.00 22.48
N GLY A 75 61.68 -0.09 23.16
CA GLY A 75 62.12 -0.42 24.54
C GLY A 75 61.35 0.33 25.63
N SER A 76 61.18 -0.18 26.85
CA SER A 76 61.57 -1.44 27.51
C SER A 76 60.57 -1.64 28.69
N GLY A 77 60.01 -2.81 28.99
CA GLY A 77 60.72 -3.99 29.46
C GLY A 77 60.82 -4.02 30.99
N LEU A 78 59.79 -4.52 31.69
CA LEU A 78 59.93 -5.24 32.97
C LEU A 78 58.70 -6.14 33.21
N ALA A 79 58.86 -7.22 33.97
CA ALA A 79 57.92 -8.34 34.01
C ALA A 79 57.31 -8.60 35.39
N THR A 80 56.05 -9.06 35.41
CA THR A 80 55.48 -9.88 36.48
C THR A 80 54.69 -11.05 35.88
N ARG A 81 54.86 -12.25 36.44
CA ARG A 81 54.24 -13.50 35.96
C ARG A 81 52.96 -13.80 36.76
N ARG A 82 51.87 -14.14 36.05
CA ARG A 82 51.03 -15.36 36.22
C ARG A 82 49.57 -15.10 35.85
N ALA A 83 49.11 -15.78 34.80
CA ALA A 83 47.95 -16.68 34.80
C ALA A 83 47.66 -17.07 33.34
N THR A 84 47.85 -18.34 33.00
CA THR A 84 47.50 -18.90 31.70
C THR A 84 46.07 -19.41 31.73
N GLU A 85 45.16 -18.86 30.91
CA GLU A 85 44.00 -19.61 30.39
C GLU A 85 43.32 -18.91 29.19
N SER A 86 42.92 -19.73 28.21
CA SER A 86 42.06 -19.48 27.04
C SER A 86 41.93 -18.07 26.44
N SER A 87 42.52 -17.85 25.26
CA SER A 87 42.09 -16.81 24.31
C SER A 87 42.32 -17.22 22.84
N SER A 88 41.50 -18.17 22.35
CA SER A 88 41.55 -18.62 20.95
C SER A 88 40.18 -18.93 20.33
N SER A 89 39.07 -18.42 20.89
CA SER A 89 37.69 -18.67 20.42
C SER A 89 36.94 -17.41 19.97
N SER A 90 37.53 -16.22 20.05
CA SER A 90 36.86 -14.95 19.75
C SER A 90 37.02 -14.43 18.32
N SER A 91 37.86 -15.06 17.48
CA SER A 91 38.05 -14.67 16.07
C SER A 91 37.41 -15.63 15.05
N SER A 92 36.94 -16.81 15.46
CA SER A 92 36.15 -17.71 14.60
C SER A 92 34.68 -17.29 14.56
N ALA A 93 34.08 -16.97 15.70
CA ALA A 93 32.67 -16.57 15.81
C ALA A 93 32.30 -15.31 15.01
N LEU A 94 33.27 -14.42 14.74
CA LEU A 94 33.07 -13.23 13.90
C LEU A 94 33.16 -13.50 12.39
N LYS A 95 33.54 -14.71 11.96
CA LYS A 95 33.51 -15.13 10.55
C LYS A 95 32.34 -16.05 10.21
N GLU A 96 31.73 -16.69 11.19
CA GLU A 96 30.60 -17.62 10.97
C GLU A 96 29.23 -16.90 10.84
N MET A 97 29.18 -15.57 10.98
CA MET A 97 27.95 -14.78 10.82
C MET A 97 27.85 -13.98 9.50
N GLU A 98 28.84 -14.05 8.60
CA GLU A 98 28.76 -13.43 7.26
C GLU A 98 28.13 -14.34 6.19
N GLU A 99 27.89 -15.63 6.48
CA GLU A 99 27.23 -16.57 5.57
C GLU A 99 25.92 -17.13 6.16
N VAL A 100 24.91 -16.26 6.31
CA VAL A 100 23.54 -16.75 6.05
C VAL A 100 23.47 -17.02 4.55
N GLN A 101 23.74 -18.26 4.14
CA GLN A 101 23.47 -18.70 2.79
C GLN A 101 21.97 -18.62 2.55
N PHE A 102 21.52 -17.49 2.00
CA PHE A 102 20.17 -17.37 1.46
C PHE A 102 19.97 -18.53 0.47
N ALA A 103 18.83 -19.21 0.56
CA ALA A 103 18.44 -20.18 -0.44
C ALA A 103 18.24 -19.43 -1.76
N GLU A 104 19.30 -19.38 -2.57
CA GLU A 104 19.28 -18.74 -3.87
C GLU A 104 18.68 -19.68 -4.92
N SER A 105 17.79 -19.14 -5.74
CA SER A 105 17.30 -19.83 -6.93
C SER A 105 17.70 -19.08 -8.21
N GLU A 106 17.97 -19.86 -9.25
CA GLU A 106 18.16 -19.36 -10.60
C GLU A 106 16.85 -18.78 -11.16
N ALA A 107 16.97 -17.98 -12.22
CA ALA A 107 15.80 -17.44 -12.91
C ALA A 107 15.01 -18.57 -13.60
N LEU A 108 13.68 -18.42 -13.70
CA LEU A 108 12.80 -19.42 -14.34
C LEU A 108 13.16 -19.71 -15.80
N VAL A 109 13.82 -18.77 -16.49
CA VAL A 109 14.33 -18.91 -17.86
C VAL A 109 15.71 -18.26 -18.00
N PRO A 110 16.54 -18.68 -18.98
CA PRO A 110 17.79 -18.00 -19.28
C PRO A 110 17.58 -16.56 -19.81
N ALA A 111 18.59 -15.70 -19.63
CA ALA A 111 18.51 -14.28 -20.02
C ALA A 111 18.26 -14.04 -21.52
N GLY A 112 18.61 -15.00 -22.39
CA GLY A 112 18.27 -14.94 -23.83
C GLY A 112 16.75 -14.90 -24.05
N VAL A 113 16.01 -15.79 -23.38
CA VAL A 113 14.54 -15.88 -23.46
C VAL A 113 13.90 -14.60 -22.90
N ALA A 114 14.47 -14.02 -21.84
CA ALA A 114 13.98 -12.76 -21.28
C ALA A 114 14.08 -11.57 -22.26
N ASN A 115 15.09 -11.53 -23.14
CA ASN A 115 15.19 -10.46 -24.16
C ASN A 115 14.03 -10.51 -25.15
N ASP A 116 13.59 -11.72 -25.55
CA ASP A 116 12.52 -11.91 -26.53
C ASP A 116 11.14 -11.62 -25.92
N LEU A 117 10.92 -11.97 -24.64
CA LEU A 117 9.65 -11.76 -23.93
C LEU A 117 9.37 -10.31 -23.53
N VAL A 118 10.40 -9.49 -23.26
CA VAL A 118 10.18 -8.10 -22.77
C VAL A 118 9.40 -7.24 -23.76
N PRO A 119 9.73 -7.18 -25.08
CA PRO A 119 8.92 -6.45 -26.06
C PRO A 119 7.46 -6.93 -26.09
N GLU A 120 7.23 -8.23 -26.00
CA GLU A 120 5.90 -8.83 -25.99
C GLU A 120 5.10 -8.45 -24.74
N ALA A 121 5.70 -8.58 -23.55
CA ALA A 121 5.10 -8.17 -22.28
C ALA A 121 4.74 -6.68 -22.25
N LEU A 122 5.57 -5.81 -22.86
CA LEU A 122 5.30 -4.38 -22.97
C LEU A 122 4.14 -4.07 -23.93
N VAL A 123 4.02 -4.80 -25.05
CA VAL A 123 2.86 -4.71 -25.96
C VAL A 123 1.60 -5.20 -25.26
N TRP A 124 1.65 -6.35 -24.57
CA TRP A 124 0.53 -6.87 -23.80
C TRP A 124 0.06 -5.87 -22.74
N ALA A 125 1.00 -5.29 -21.98
CA ALA A 125 0.71 -4.30 -20.94
C ALA A 125 -0.01 -3.05 -21.49
N ALA A 126 0.40 -2.57 -22.67
CA ALA A 126 -0.24 -1.44 -23.34
C ALA A 126 -1.66 -1.77 -23.82
N LEU A 127 -1.88 -2.98 -24.36
CA LEU A 127 -3.18 -3.43 -24.87
C LEU A 127 -4.19 -3.72 -23.76
N HIS A 128 -3.73 -4.16 -22.58
CA HIS A 128 -4.58 -4.58 -21.46
C HIS A 128 -4.64 -3.56 -20.32
N GLY A 129 -4.19 -2.31 -20.54
CA GLY A 129 -4.33 -1.24 -19.55
C GLY A 129 -3.54 -1.45 -18.26
N PHE A 130 -2.41 -2.17 -18.34
CA PHE A 130 -1.47 -2.39 -17.23
C PHE A 130 -0.55 -1.16 -17.06
N VAL A 131 -1.16 -0.02 -16.71
CA VAL A 131 -0.52 1.30 -16.76
C VAL A 131 -0.72 2.12 -15.50
N VAL A 132 0.21 3.04 -15.28
CA VAL A 132 0.19 4.12 -14.28
C VAL A 132 0.57 5.44 -14.94
N GLY A 133 0.33 6.57 -14.26
CA GLY A 133 0.90 7.85 -14.65
C GLY A 133 2.43 7.86 -14.47
N ASP A 134 3.17 8.24 -15.51
CA ASP A 134 4.62 8.46 -15.41
C ASP A 134 4.90 9.73 -14.61
N ARG A 135 5.60 9.56 -13.49
CA ARG A 135 6.04 10.66 -12.60
C ARG A 135 6.93 11.69 -13.27
N SER A 136 7.54 11.39 -14.42
CA SER A 136 8.28 12.39 -15.21
C SER A 136 7.36 13.39 -15.93
N VAL A 137 6.07 13.07 -16.07
CA VAL A 137 5.04 13.92 -16.70
C VAL A 137 4.13 14.48 -15.62
N ALA A 138 4.27 15.78 -15.31
CA ALA A 138 3.57 16.44 -14.19
C ALA A 138 2.04 16.26 -14.18
N SER A 139 1.40 16.19 -15.36
CA SER A 139 -0.05 16.02 -15.47
C SER A 139 -0.55 14.59 -15.32
N SER A 140 0.32 13.58 -15.28
CA SER A 140 -0.08 12.15 -15.32
C SER A 140 -0.78 11.67 -14.04
N GLY A 141 -0.58 12.38 -12.92
CA GLY A 141 -1.27 12.15 -11.65
C GLY A 141 -2.63 12.84 -11.54
N THR A 142 -2.99 13.74 -12.45
CA THR A 142 -4.24 14.53 -12.38
C THR A 142 -5.12 14.41 -13.61
N THR A 143 -4.54 14.07 -14.77
CA THR A 143 -5.22 13.99 -16.06
C THR A 143 -5.17 12.54 -16.58
N PRO A 144 -6.30 11.82 -16.63
CA PRO A 144 -6.33 10.47 -17.21
C PRO A 144 -5.94 10.46 -18.70
N GLY A 145 -5.25 9.41 -19.14
CA GLY A 145 -4.93 9.18 -20.54
C GLY A 145 -3.71 9.92 -21.09
N VAL A 146 -3.02 10.76 -20.29
CA VAL A 146 -1.78 11.44 -20.70
C VAL A 146 -0.59 10.99 -19.86
N GLY A 147 0.59 10.90 -20.48
CA GLY A 147 1.83 10.52 -19.80
C GLY A 147 1.74 9.17 -19.11
N MET A 148 1.15 8.16 -19.76
CA MET A 148 1.04 6.81 -19.22
C MET A 148 2.34 6.02 -19.44
N ALA A 149 2.73 5.21 -18.46
CA ALA A 149 3.76 4.20 -18.56
C ALA A 149 3.23 2.85 -18.06
N HIS A 150 3.83 1.74 -18.48
CA HIS A 150 3.52 0.44 -17.89
C HIS A 150 3.87 0.45 -16.39
N VAL A 151 3.14 -0.32 -15.57
CA VAL A 151 3.51 -0.50 -14.16
C VAL A 151 4.86 -1.19 -14.07
N PRO A 152 5.77 -0.84 -13.14
CA PRO A 152 6.94 -1.66 -12.85
C PRO A 152 6.54 -3.09 -12.45
N PHE A 153 7.07 -4.10 -13.13
CA PHE A 153 6.69 -5.51 -12.94
C PHE A 153 7.90 -6.46 -12.97
N SER A 154 7.79 -7.63 -12.33
CA SER A 154 8.66 -8.78 -12.65
C SER A 154 8.21 -9.33 -14.01
N LEU A 155 9.12 -9.77 -14.88
CA LEU A 155 8.75 -10.31 -16.20
C LEU A 155 8.02 -11.66 -16.11
N LEU A 156 8.32 -12.43 -15.07
CA LEU A 156 7.81 -13.78 -14.82
C LEU A 156 7.45 -13.93 -13.34
N PRO A 157 6.49 -14.82 -13.01
CA PRO A 157 5.98 -14.99 -11.66
C PRO A 157 7.02 -15.63 -10.72
N THR A 158 7.12 -15.14 -9.48
CA THR A 158 8.08 -15.68 -8.50
C THR A 158 7.57 -16.97 -7.83
N PRO A 159 8.40 -18.03 -7.68
CA PRO A 159 8.03 -19.25 -6.98
C PRO A 159 7.56 -19.04 -5.53
N ILE A 160 6.41 -19.60 -5.17
CA ILE A 160 5.86 -19.61 -3.80
C ILE A 160 5.35 -21.02 -3.47
N PRO A 161 5.72 -21.63 -2.33
CA PRO A 161 5.21 -22.95 -1.95
C PRO A 161 3.68 -22.98 -1.90
N ALA A 162 3.07 -23.97 -2.57
CA ALA A 162 1.61 -24.08 -2.65
C ALA A 162 0.95 -24.19 -1.26
N THR A 163 1.63 -24.83 -0.30
CA THR A 163 1.21 -24.92 1.10
C THR A 163 1.21 -23.57 1.83
N ALA A 164 2.23 -22.75 1.59
CA ALA A 164 2.33 -21.40 2.18
C ALA A 164 1.26 -20.47 1.58
N PHE A 165 1.02 -20.55 0.27
CA PHE A 165 -0.07 -19.80 -0.37
C PHE A 165 -1.45 -20.22 0.15
N ALA A 166 -1.70 -21.53 0.29
CA ALA A 166 -2.94 -22.04 0.87
C ALA A 166 -3.15 -21.55 2.32
N GLN A 167 -2.12 -21.61 3.17
CA GLN A 167 -2.16 -21.07 4.53
C GLN A 167 -2.50 -19.57 4.52
N ALA A 168 -1.89 -18.79 3.62
CA ALA A 168 -2.17 -17.35 3.50
C ALA A 168 -3.64 -17.07 3.11
N VAL A 169 -4.20 -17.89 2.22
CA VAL A 169 -5.62 -17.82 1.79
C VAL A 169 -6.56 -18.17 2.95
N GLU A 170 -6.29 -19.25 3.69
CA GLU A 170 -7.09 -19.67 4.85
C GLU A 170 -7.10 -18.61 5.97
N LEU A 171 -5.96 -17.96 6.22
CA LEU A 171 -5.85 -16.90 7.22
C LEU A 171 -6.70 -15.65 6.90
N SER A 172 -7.04 -15.40 5.63
CA SER A 172 -7.72 -14.17 5.18
C SER A 172 -9.07 -13.94 5.87
N SER A 173 -9.93 -14.96 5.91
CA SER A 173 -11.25 -14.84 6.55
C SER A 173 -11.17 -14.74 8.08
N LEU A 174 -10.14 -15.36 8.67
CA LEU A 174 -9.84 -15.28 10.10
C LEU A 174 -9.38 -13.87 10.48
N PHE A 175 -8.54 -13.23 9.66
CA PHE A 175 -8.14 -11.83 9.85
C PHE A 175 -9.31 -10.85 9.64
N ASN A 176 -10.22 -11.10 8.70
CA ASN A 176 -11.42 -10.26 8.54
C ASN A 176 -12.29 -10.25 9.81
N ASP A 177 -12.59 -11.42 10.39
CA ASP A 177 -13.35 -11.51 11.65
C ASP A 177 -12.56 -10.94 12.84
N LEU A 178 -11.23 -11.07 12.86
CA LEU A 178 -10.39 -10.44 13.87
C LEU A 178 -10.47 -8.90 13.79
N ILE A 179 -10.35 -8.34 12.58
CA ILE A 179 -10.47 -6.89 12.37
C ILE A 179 -11.82 -6.37 12.87
N ASP A 180 -12.92 -7.03 12.49
CA ASP A 180 -14.26 -6.62 12.93
C ASP A 180 -14.38 -6.64 14.46
N ARG A 181 -13.96 -7.74 15.11
CA ARG A 181 -14.06 -7.88 16.57
C ARG A 181 -13.19 -6.88 17.34
N VAL A 182 -11.96 -6.64 16.89
CA VAL A 182 -11.08 -5.65 17.52
C VAL A 182 -11.63 -4.23 17.32
N SER A 183 -12.27 -3.95 16.18
CA SER A 183 -12.87 -2.63 15.89
C SER A 183 -14.04 -2.23 16.81
N LEU A 184 -14.61 -3.20 17.54
CA LEU A 184 -15.72 -3.02 18.48
C LEU A 184 -15.24 -2.80 19.93
N ASP A 185 -14.00 -3.20 20.26
CA ASP A 185 -13.44 -3.05 21.61
C ASP A 185 -12.82 -1.65 21.77
N VAL A 186 -13.71 -0.70 22.10
CA VAL A 186 -13.38 0.72 22.35
C VAL A 186 -12.26 0.87 23.37
N ASP A 187 -12.32 0.11 24.46
CA ASP A 187 -11.37 0.20 25.57
C ASP A 187 -10.02 -0.34 25.14
N PHE A 188 -9.96 -1.46 24.42
CA PHE A 188 -8.70 -1.97 23.86
C PHE A 188 -8.06 -0.96 22.91
N LEU A 189 -8.79 -0.44 21.91
CA LEU A 189 -8.23 0.51 20.94
C LEU A 189 -7.71 1.79 21.62
N LYS A 190 -8.48 2.35 22.57
CA LYS A 190 -8.05 3.54 23.32
C LYS A 190 -6.86 3.26 24.22
N GLN A 191 -6.83 2.13 24.94
CA GLN A 191 -5.73 1.79 25.86
C GLN A 191 -4.43 1.47 25.10
N ALA A 192 -4.51 0.63 24.06
CA ALA A 192 -3.38 0.22 23.24
C ALA A 192 -2.64 1.41 22.59
N LEU A 193 -3.39 2.45 22.19
CA LEU A 193 -2.86 3.63 21.51
C LEU A 193 -2.70 4.86 22.44
N ALA A 194 -3.01 4.77 23.74
CA ALA A 194 -2.99 5.91 24.67
C ALA A 194 -1.60 6.56 24.85
N ARG A 195 -0.52 5.79 24.69
CA ARG A 195 0.86 6.30 24.72
C ARG A 195 1.26 6.86 23.37
N THR A 196 1.00 6.12 22.30
CA THR A 196 1.17 6.55 20.91
C THR A 196 0.48 7.89 20.62
N GLN A 197 -0.72 8.13 21.17
CA GLN A 197 -1.44 9.41 21.09
C GLN A 197 -0.61 10.62 21.54
N LYS A 198 0.35 10.44 22.46
CA LYS A 198 1.20 11.52 22.99
C LYS A 198 2.49 11.72 22.17
N ALA A 199 2.86 10.71 21.38
CA ALA A 199 4.09 10.68 20.59
C ALA A 199 3.85 10.83 19.07
N ASP A 200 2.60 10.74 18.61
CA ASP A 200 2.23 10.83 17.20
C ASP A 200 0.93 11.61 16.96
N ASP A 201 1.07 12.84 16.45
CA ASP A 201 -0.04 13.75 16.16
C ASP A 201 -1.08 13.15 15.19
N PHE A 202 -0.64 12.35 14.22
CA PHE A 202 -1.54 11.75 13.24
C PHE A 202 -2.47 10.72 13.89
N THR A 203 -1.92 9.77 14.65
CA THR A 203 -2.70 8.84 15.45
C THR A 203 -3.57 9.57 16.48
N ALA A 204 -3.08 10.66 17.07
CA ALA A 204 -3.85 11.48 18.00
C ALA A 204 -5.11 12.09 17.37
N ARG A 205 -5.01 12.61 16.14
CA ARG A 205 -6.15 13.13 15.37
C ARG A 205 -7.15 12.03 14.99
N LEU A 206 -6.67 10.84 14.63
CA LEU A 206 -7.53 9.67 14.36
C LEU A 206 -8.29 9.21 15.63
N LEU A 207 -7.62 9.17 16.79
CA LEU A 207 -8.24 8.83 18.08
C LEU A 207 -9.21 9.89 18.59
N SER A 208 -8.92 11.18 18.34
CA SER A 208 -9.83 12.29 18.65
C SER A 208 -11.13 12.14 17.85
N MET A 209 -11.02 11.91 16.55
CA MET A 209 -12.16 11.65 15.66
C MET A 209 -12.95 10.41 16.09
N TYR A 210 -12.27 9.31 16.42
CA TYR A 210 -12.93 8.10 16.93
C TYR A 210 -13.72 8.39 18.22
N SER A 211 -13.15 9.18 19.13
CA SER A 211 -13.82 9.59 20.37
C SER A 211 -15.06 10.44 20.08
N THR A 212 -14.97 11.44 19.20
CA THR A 212 -16.12 12.25 18.77
C THR A 212 -17.26 11.39 18.19
N ILE A 213 -16.94 10.40 17.37
CA ILE A 213 -17.94 9.50 16.76
C ILE A 213 -18.60 8.58 17.79
N LEU A 214 -17.88 8.18 18.84
CA LEU A 214 -18.45 7.42 19.96
C LEU A 214 -19.37 8.31 20.82
N ASP A 215 -18.93 9.52 21.14
CA ASP A 215 -19.69 10.47 21.98
C ASP A 215 -20.99 10.95 21.29
N GLU A 216 -20.99 11.09 19.96
CA GLU A 216 -22.17 11.44 19.16
C GLU A 216 -23.07 10.25 18.81
N GLY A 217 -22.59 9.02 19.04
CA GLY A 217 -23.26 7.77 18.72
C GLY A 217 -23.09 7.35 17.25
N VAL A 218 -22.53 6.15 17.05
CA VAL A 218 -22.28 5.55 15.72
C VAL A 218 -23.60 5.40 14.95
N LYS A 219 -23.72 6.08 13.79
CA LYS A 219 -24.93 6.09 12.96
C LYS A 219 -25.11 4.91 12.01
N GLN A 220 -24.07 4.11 11.80
CA GLN A 220 -24.04 3.05 10.79
C GLN A 220 -23.50 1.74 11.39
N ASP A 221 -24.34 0.71 11.37
CA ASP A 221 -24.07 -0.63 11.88
C ASP A 221 -23.58 -1.59 10.78
N ILE A 222 -23.86 -1.27 9.51
CA ILE A 222 -23.25 -1.94 8.36
C ILE A 222 -21.76 -1.63 8.35
N ARG A 223 -20.94 -2.69 8.40
CA ARG A 223 -19.48 -2.62 8.41
C ARG A 223 -18.92 -3.28 7.15
N LEU A 224 -17.99 -2.59 6.50
CA LEU A 224 -17.32 -3.02 5.27
C LEU A 224 -15.81 -2.89 5.44
N GLY A 225 -15.11 -4.03 5.33
CA GLY A 225 -13.65 -4.10 5.34
C GLY A 225 -13.13 -4.61 4.00
N LEU A 226 -12.21 -3.86 3.37
CA LEU A 226 -11.43 -4.30 2.22
C LEU A 226 -9.96 -4.27 2.62
N SER A 227 -9.47 -5.40 3.10
CA SER A 227 -8.17 -5.55 3.78
C SER A 227 -7.13 -6.19 2.86
N ARG A 228 -5.85 -6.07 3.23
CA ARG A 228 -4.77 -6.91 2.68
C ARG A 228 -3.83 -7.33 3.81
N SER A 229 -3.73 -8.63 4.06
CA SER A 229 -2.75 -9.20 4.98
C SER A 229 -1.50 -9.55 4.19
N ASP A 230 -0.36 -8.98 4.56
CA ASP A 230 0.89 -9.14 3.82
C ASP A 230 1.87 -10.04 4.57
N TYR A 231 2.56 -10.92 3.85
CA TYR A 231 3.36 -12.01 4.40
C TYR A 231 4.72 -12.16 3.71
N MET A 232 5.68 -12.71 4.44
CA MET A 232 6.95 -13.22 3.94
C MET A 232 7.19 -14.63 4.50
N LEU A 233 7.71 -15.53 3.69
CA LEU A 233 8.12 -16.86 4.13
C LEU A 233 9.53 -16.78 4.71
N ASP A 234 9.71 -17.02 6.02
CA ASP A 234 11.03 -16.96 6.64
C ASP A 234 11.85 -18.22 6.35
N VAL A 235 13.09 -18.07 5.89
CA VAL A 235 13.95 -19.23 5.55
C VAL A 235 14.43 -19.96 6.80
N ALA A 236 14.61 -19.28 7.93
CA ALA A 236 15.19 -19.89 9.12
C ALA A 236 14.18 -20.76 9.89
N THR A 237 12.90 -20.38 9.91
CA THR A 237 11.83 -21.21 10.53
C THR A 237 11.01 -22.02 9.53
N GLY A 238 10.94 -21.59 8.26
CA GLY A 238 10.03 -22.14 7.25
C GLY A 238 8.57 -21.68 7.41
N ASP A 239 8.29 -20.73 8.31
CA ASP A 239 6.93 -20.23 8.55
C ASP A 239 6.57 -19.04 7.66
N LEU A 240 5.29 -18.98 7.27
CA LEU A 240 4.69 -17.80 6.67
C LEU A 240 4.41 -16.76 7.77
N LEU A 241 5.21 -15.70 7.83
CA LEU A 241 5.11 -14.64 8.83
C LEU A 241 4.49 -13.37 8.24
N GLN A 242 3.50 -12.80 8.94
CA GLN A 242 2.81 -11.58 8.57
C GLN A 242 3.72 -10.37 8.76
N VAL A 243 3.96 -9.63 7.69
CA VAL A 243 4.68 -8.35 7.66
C VAL A 243 3.83 -7.26 8.29
N GLU A 244 2.57 -7.13 7.86
CA GLU A 244 1.60 -6.14 8.34
C GLU A 244 0.16 -6.50 7.90
N LEU A 245 -0.82 -5.80 8.47
CA LEU A 245 -2.23 -5.91 8.12
C LEU A 245 -2.76 -4.55 7.65
N ASN A 246 -3.01 -4.41 6.36
CA ASN A 246 -3.55 -3.19 5.76
C ASN A 246 -5.08 -3.19 5.92
N THR A 247 -5.65 -2.18 6.60
CA THR A 247 -7.11 -2.03 6.76
C THR A 247 -7.69 -0.83 6.01
N ILE A 248 -6.84 0.08 5.49
CA ILE A 248 -7.20 1.27 4.72
C ILE A 248 -6.49 1.31 3.38
N SER A 249 -7.16 1.81 2.33
CA SER A 249 -6.56 2.11 1.01
C SER A 249 -5.70 0.98 0.40
N CYS A 250 -6.11 -0.27 0.61
CA CYS A 250 -5.44 -1.46 0.07
C CYS A 250 -5.33 -1.35 -1.46
N SER A 251 -4.16 -0.96 -1.93
CA SER A 251 -3.88 -0.67 -3.34
C SER A 251 -3.58 -1.93 -4.14
N TYR A 252 -3.70 -1.82 -5.46
CA TYR A 252 -3.52 -2.87 -6.46
C TYR A 252 -4.60 -3.97 -6.56
N PRO A 253 -5.88 -3.79 -6.18
CA PRO A 253 -6.91 -4.75 -6.57
C PRO A 253 -7.09 -4.81 -8.10
N GLY A 254 -7.07 -3.66 -8.80
CA GLY A 254 -7.16 -3.62 -10.25
C GLY A 254 -5.93 -4.21 -10.92
N LEU A 255 -4.77 -3.58 -10.69
CA LEU A 255 -3.53 -3.95 -11.39
C LEU A 255 -2.92 -5.29 -10.89
N GLY A 256 -3.28 -5.74 -9.69
CA GLY A 256 -2.90 -7.07 -9.17
C GLY A 256 -3.56 -8.20 -9.94
N SER A 257 -4.82 -8.06 -10.35
CA SER A 257 -5.46 -9.00 -11.29
C SER A 257 -4.71 -9.04 -12.63
N VAL A 258 -4.40 -7.87 -13.19
CA VAL A 258 -3.80 -7.72 -14.52
C VAL A 258 -2.37 -8.28 -14.60
N VAL A 259 -1.54 -8.20 -13.54
CA VAL A 259 -0.20 -8.82 -13.55
C VAL A 259 -0.27 -10.35 -13.51
N SER A 260 -1.25 -10.94 -12.80
CA SER A 260 -1.47 -12.39 -12.83
C SER A 260 -1.91 -12.87 -14.22
N ASP A 261 -2.75 -12.10 -14.91
CA ASP A 261 -3.14 -12.40 -16.30
C ASP A 261 -1.95 -12.30 -17.28
N LEU A 262 -1.11 -11.28 -17.15
CA LEU A 262 0.14 -11.13 -17.93
C LEU A 262 1.07 -12.33 -17.72
N HIS A 263 1.31 -12.73 -16.46
CA HIS A 263 2.17 -13.87 -16.16
C HIS A 263 1.59 -15.18 -16.66
N LYS A 264 0.27 -15.36 -16.60
CA LYS A 264 -0.38 -16.55 -17.16
C LYS A 264 -0.21 -16.60 -18.68
N TYR A 265 -0.36 -15.47 -19.37
CA TYR A 265 -0.08 -15.34 -20.80
C TYR A 265 1.38 -15.69 -21.14
N LEU A 266 2.35 -15.02 -20.53
CA LEU A 266 3.79 -15.24 -20.81
C LEU A 266 4.24 -16.67 -20.48
N VAL A 267 3.73 -17.27 -19.40
CA VAL A 267 4.01 -18.67 -19.08
C VAL A 267 3.41 -19.61 -20.13
N THR A 268 2.22 -19.33 -20.67
CA THR A 268 1.58 -20.16 -21.71
C THR A 268 2.45 -20.25 -22.97
N GLU A 269 3.00 -19.13 -23.45
CA GLU A 269 3.91 -19.11 -24.61
C GLU A 269 5.18 -19.97 -24.36
N LEU A 270 5.64 -20.02 -23.11
CA LEU A 270 6.81 -20.79 -22.68
C LEU A 270 6.53 -22.29 -22.44
N GLU A 271 5.28 -22.74 -22.31
CA GLU A 271 4.96 -24.16 -22.06
C GLU A 271 5.51 -25.09 -23.16
N SER A 272 5.58 -24.58 -24.40
CA SER A 272 6.07 -25.32 -25.57
C SER A 272 7.59 -25.59 -25.56
N SER A 273 8.35 -24.79 -24.81
CA SER A 273 9.83 -24.75 -24.85
C SER A 273 10.50 -24.93 -23.47
N THR A 274 9.72 -24.94 -22.40
CA THR A 274 10.20 -25.02 -21.01
C THR A 274 9.46 -26.12 -20.23
N LYS A 275 9.64 -26.16 -18.90
CA LYS A 275 8.82 -26.98 -17.97
C LYS A 275 7.87 -26.12 -17.13
N LEU A 276 7.61 -24.89 -17.56
CA LEU A 276 6.63 -24.04 -16.91
C LEU A 276 5.21 -24.49 -17.26
N ASP A 277 4.26 -24.14 -16.41
CA ASP A 277 2.86 -24.53 -16.51
C ASP A 277 1.99 -23.36 -16.03
N SER A 278 1.17 -22.80 -16.92
CA SER A 278 0.33 -21.62 -16.69
C SER A 278 -0.77 -21.86 -15.66
N SER A 279 -1.11 -23.12 -15.36
CA SER A 279 -2.04 -23.48 -14.29
C SER A 279 -1.46 -23.26 -12.89
N ARG A 280 -0.13 -23.15 -12.77
CA ARG A 280 0.57 -22.84 -11.52
C ARG A 280 0.61 -21.35 -11.18
N VAL A 281 0.18 -20.47 -12.11
CA VAL A 281 -0.16 -19.07 -11.80
C VAL A 281 -1.61 -19.06 -11.31
N PRO A 282 -1.87 -18.79 -10.01
CA PRO A 282 -3.21 -18.87 -9.47
C PRO A 282 -4.08 -17.73 -10.00
N GLU A 283 -5.39 -17.98 -10.11
CA GLU A 283 -6.35 -17.00 -10.56
C GLU A 283 -6.48 -15.83 -9.56
N ASN A 284 -6.67 -14.60 -10.06
CA ASN A 284 -6.72 -13.40 -9.23
C ASN A 284 -7.94 -12.51 -9.49
N LYS A 285 -8.99 -12.69 -8.69
CA LYS A 285 -10.31 -12.04 -8.84
C LYS A 285 -10.60 -10.92 -7.83
N VAL A 286 -9.56 -10.24 -7.34
CA VAL A 286 -9.71 -9.21 -6.29
C VAL A 286 -10.53 -8.02 -6.79
N THR A 287 -10.44 -7.65 -8.07
CA THR A 287 -11.29 -6.57 -8.63
C THR A 287 -12.77 -6.92 -8.51
N GLU A 288 -13.16 -8.16 -8.83
CA GLU A 288 -14.52 -8.68 -8.73
C GLU A 288 -14.96 -8.86 -7.27
N GLY A 289 -14.10 -9.40 -6.41
CA GLY A 289 -14.37 -9.60 -4.98
C GLY A 289 -14.62 -8.27 -4.26
N PHE A 290 -13.79 -7.26 -4.52
CA PHE A 290 -13.97 -5.92 -3.97
C PHE A 290 -15.21 -5.23 -4.57
N ALA A 291 -15.49 -5.40 -5.86
CA ALA A 291 -16.72 -4.89 -6.48
C ALA A 291 -17.99 -5.52 -5.88
N LYS A 292 -17.97 -6.84 -5.61
CA LYS A 292 -19.03 -7.59 -4.91
C LYS A 292 -19.25 -7.07 -3.50
N ALA A 293 -18.18 -6.88 -2.72
CA ALA A 293 -18.28 -6.35 -1.36
C ALA A 293 -18.85 -4.93 -1.30
N LEU A 294 -18.36 -4.04 -2.18
CA LEU A 294 -18.90 -2.68 -2.34
C LEU A 294 -20.38 -2.69 -2.74
N SER A 295 -20.80 -3.57 -3.66
CA SER A 295 -22.20 -3.67 -4.08
C SER A 295 -23.12 -4.26 -3.00
N LEU A 296 -22.62 -5.19 -2.18
CA LEU A 296 -23.34 -5.72 -1.02
C LEU A 296 -23.56 -4.65 0.05
N ALA A 297 -22.52 -3.89 0.43
CA ALA A 297 -22.66 -2.77 1.37
C ALA A 297 -23.63 -1.68 0.84
N TRP A 298 -23.53 -1.34 -0.45
CA TRP A 298 -24.46 -0.42 -1.11
C TRP A 298 -25.91 -0.93 -1.08
N LYS A 299 -26.11 -2.24 -1.31
CA LYS A 299 -27.42 -2.88 -1.32
C LYS A 299 -28.06 -2.92 0.07
N GLU A 300 -27.26 -3.20 1.10
CA GLU A 300 -27.70 -3.22 2.51
C GLU A 300 -28.07 -1.81 3.01
N TYR A 301 -27.38 -0.77 2.53
CA TYR A 301 -27.78 0.63 2.78
C TYR A 301 -29.14 0.99 2.16
N GLY A 302 -29.55 0.28 1.09
CA GLY A 302 -30.94 0.30 0.58
C GLY A 302 -31.33 1.47 -0.34
N ASN A 303 -30.54 2.55 -0.43
CA ASN A 303 -30.82 3.68 -1.34
C ASN A 303 -30.32 3.42 -2.78
N LYS A 304 -31.24 2.99 -3.65
CA LYS A 304 -30.97 2.70 -5.08
C LYS A 304 -30.49 3.89 -5.93
N SER A 305 -30.64 5.12 -5.44
CA SER A 305 -30.19 6.34 -6.15
C SER A 305 -28.81 6.84 -5.68
N ALA A 306 -28.28 6.26 -4.60
CA ALA A 306 -27.03 6.71 -4.01
C ALA A 306 -25.81 6.20 -4.80
N ALA A 307 -24.73 6.99 -4.78
CA ALA A 307 -23.44 6.63 -5.34
C ALA A 307 -22.52 6.04 -4.27
N ILE A 308 -21.45 5.37 -4.73
CA ILE A 308 -20.26 5.12 -3.93
C ILE A 308 -19.32 6.31 -4.11
N LEU A 309 -18.91 6.92 -3.01
CA LEU A 309 -17.88 7.95 -2.97
C LEU A 309 -16.52 7.29 -2.78
N MET A 310 -15.65 7.38 -3.78
CA MET A 310 -14.24 7.04 -3.65
C MET A 310 -13.47 8.32 -3.27
N VAL A 311 -12.88 8.31 -2.07
CA VAL A 311 -12.06 9.42 -1.56
C VAL A 311 -10.63 9.20 -2.04
N VAL A 312 -10.06 10.15 -2.79
CA VAL A 312 -8.78 9.99 -3.51
C VAL A 312 -7.77 11.08 -3.12
N GLN A 313 -6.49 10.87 -3.44
CA GLN A 313 -5.46 11.92 -3.36
C GLN A 313 -5.66 12.95 -4.48
N GLY A 314 -5.10 14.15 -4.31
CA GLY A 314 -5.18 15.21 -5.33
C GLY A 314 -4.32 14.93 -6.57
N GLU A 315 -3.15 14.34 -6.36
CA GLU A 315 -2.29 13.76 -7.41
C GLU A 315 -2.22 12.25 -7.16
N GLU A 316 -2.61 11.46 -8.16
CA GLU A 316 -2.81 10.02 -8.02
C GLU A 316 -2.34 9.29 -9.28
N TRP A 317 -1.04 9.00 -9.35
CA TRP A 317 -0.44 8.25 -10.47
C TRP A 317 -0.98 6.83 -10.62
N ASN A 318 -1.51 6.24 -9.54
CA ASN A 318 -2.15 4.93 -9.53
C ASN A 318 -3.68 5.03 -9.77
N MET A 319 -4.17 6.12 -10.37
CA MET A 319 -5.61 6.32 -10.60
C MET A 319 -6.25 5.22 -11.45
N TYR A 320 -5.46 4.53 -12.29
CA TYR A 320 -5.93 3.48 -13.18
C TYR A 320 -6.36 2.21 -12.42
N ASP A 321 -5.64 1.83 -11.36
CA ASP A 321 -6.05 0.77 -10.40
C ASP A 321 -7.43 1.07 -9.77
N GLN A 322 -7.66 2.33 -9.43
CA GLN A 322 -8.92 2.82 -8.87
C GLN A 322 -10.03 2.88 -9.93
N HIS A 323 -9.69 3.24 -11.17
CA HIS A 323 -10.63 3.23 -12.28
C HIS A 323 -11.04 1.80 -12.67
N TRP A 324 -10.13 0.83 -12.67
CA TRP A 324 -10.44 -0.60 -12.87
C TRP A 324 -11.57 -1.07 -11.95
N LEU A 325 -11.43 -0.85 -10.63
CA LEU A 325 -12.48 -1.19 -9.66
C LEU A 325 -13.76 -0.36 -9.87
N SER A 326 -13.64 0.94 -10.18
CA SER A 326 -14.80 1.82 -10.43
C SER A 326 -15.63 1.38 -11.64
N TYR A 327 -14.96 0.98 -12.73
CA TYR A 327 -15.61 0.45 -13.93
C TYR A 327 -16.22 -0.92 -13.66
N ARG A 328 -15.51 -1.83 -12.95
CA ARG A 328 -16.05 -3.15 -12.62
C ARG A 328 -17.30 -3.08 -11.73
N VAL A 329 -17.34 -2.18 -10.75
CA VAL A 329 -18.55 -1.91 -9.93
C VAL A 329 -19.72 -1.44 -10.81
N LYS A 330 -19.48 -0.54 -11.76
CA LYS A 330 -20.51 -0.03 -12.67
C LYS A 330 -20.98 -1.11 -13.67
N GLU A 331 -20.05 -1.89 -14.21
CA GLU A 331 -20.31 -2.95 -15.20
C GLU A 331 -21.13 -4.09 -14.61
N LEU A 332 -20.71 -4.64 -13.46
CA LEU A 332 -21.37 -5.80 -12.86
C LEU A 332 -22.67 -5.46 -12.12
N TYR A 333 -22.77 -4.26 -11.54
CA TYR A 333 -23.86 -3.92 -10.60
C TYR A 333 -24.65 -2.65 -10.97
N GLY A 334 -24.25 -1.91 -12.00
CA GLY A 334 -24.90 -0.65 -12.39
C GLY A 334 -24.68 0.52 -11.43
N ILE A 335 -23.85 0.34 -10.40
CA ILE A 335 -23.67 1.32 -9.32
C ILE A 335 -22.73 2.44 -9.77
N ARG A 336 -23.14 3.70 -9.55
CA ARG A 336 -22.32 4.89 -9.83
C ARG A 336 -21.22 5.03 -8.77
N VAL A 337 -19.97 5.12 -9.22
CA VAL A 337 -18.84 5.56 -8.39
C VAL A 337 -18.50 7.02 -8.75
N ILE A 338 -18.36 7.89 -7.74
CA ILE A 338 -17.86 9.26 -7.87
C ILE A 338 -16.52 9.38 -7.15
N ARG A 339 -15.58 10.16 -7.70
CA ARG A 339 -14.26 10.39 -7.10
C ARG A 339 -14.17 11.83 -6.59
N LYS A 340 -13.69 12.04 -5.36
CA LYS A 340 -13.45 13.37 -4.78
C LYS A 340 -12.22 13.35 -3.86
N THR A 341 -11.49 14.46 -3.76
CA THR A 341 -10.50 14.66 -2.69
C THR A 341 -11.17 15.04 -1.38
N LEU A 342 -10.47 14.95 -0.25
CA LEU A 342 -10.98 15.41 1.05
C LEU A 342 -11.39 16.90 1.00
N ALA A 343 -10.58 17.77 0.39
CA ALA A 343 -10.91 19.18 0.17
C ALA A 343 -12.21 19.39 -0.64
N GLN A 344 -12.45 18.56 -1.67
CA GLN A 344 -13.70 18.60 -2.44
C GLN A 344 -14.89 18.07 -1.63
N VAL A 345 -14.69 17.06 -0.78
CA VAL A 345 -15.74 16.57 0.15
C VAL A 345 -16.12 17.66 1.15
N HIS A 346 -15.16 18.41 1.73
CA HIS A 346 -15.49 19.56 2.57
C HIS A 346 -16.28 20.63 1.79
N ALA A 347 -15.81 21.00 0.60
CA ALA A 347 -16.41 22.10 -0.18
C ALA A 347 -17.81 21.79 -0.76
N GLN A 348 -18.17 20.51 -0.90
CA GLN A 348 -19.37 20.07 -1.63
C GLN A 348 -20.26 19.11 -0.83
N GLY A 349 -19.82 18.73 0.37
CA GLY A 349 -20.46 17.72 1.20
C GLY A 349 -21.37 18.31 2.28
N SER A 350 -22.46 17.61 2.56
CA SER A 350 -23.35 17.90 3.67
C SER A 350 -23.99 16.61 4.19
N ILE A 351 -24.56 16.69 5.40
CA ILE A 351 -25.35 15.61 5.99
C ILE A 351 -26.79 16.12 6.11
N THR A 352 -27.76 15.34 5.65
CA THR A 352 -29.19 15.65 5.78
C THR A 352 -29.70 15.42 7.21
N ALA A 353 -30.91 15.86 7.53
CA ALA A 353 -31.48 15.70 8.88
C ALA A 353 -31.64 14.22 9.32
N ASP A 354 -31.80 13.30 8.37
CA ASP A 354 -31.83 11.84 8.55
C ASP A 354 -30.43 11.18 8.50
N GLY A 355 -29.35 11.97 8.42
CA GLY A 355 -27.96 11.49 8.52
C GLY A 355 -27.32 11.07 7.20
N MET A 356 -28.02 11.13 6.06
CA MET A 356 -27.47 10.73 4.76
C MET A 356 -26.40 11.72 4.27
N LEU A 357 -25.27 11.19 3.80
CA LEU A 357 -24.23 11.97 3.14
C LEU A 357 -24.69 12.38 1.74
N VAL A 358 -24.56 13.67 1.43
CA VAL A 358 -24.80 14.23 0.09
C VAL A 358 -23.55 14.98 -0.35
N ILE A 359 -23.05 14.67 -1.54
CA ILE A 359 -21.93 15.38 -2.17
C ILE A 359 -22.44 15.98 -3.48
N ASP A 360 -22.42 17.32 -3.62
CA ASP A 360 -22.78 17.99 -4.88
C ASP A 360 -24.19 17.57 -5.39
N GLY A 361 -25.16 17.51 -4.47
CA GLY A 361 -26.53 17.04 -4.72
C GLY A 361 -26.71 15.53 -4.88
N GLN A 362 -25.63 14.74 -4.98
CA GLN A 362 -25.67 13.27 -5.10
C GLN A 362 -25.63 12.63 -3.71
N ALA A 363 -26.68 11.87 -3.37
CA ALA A 363 -26.68 10.99 -2.20
C ALA A 363 -25.56 9.94 -2.28
N VAL A 364 -24.94 9.62 -1.14
CA VAL A 364 -23.84 8.64 -1.01
C VAL A 364 -24.21 7.59 0.03
N SER A 365 -24.05 6.32 -0.34
CA SER A 365 -24.34 5.16 0.52
C SER A 365 -23.08 4.46 1.04
N VAL A 366 -21.97 4.55 0.31
CA VAL A 366 -20.68 3.96 0.70
C VAL A 366 -19.57 4.98 0.47
N VAL A 367 -18.67 5.13 1.45
CA VAL A 367 -17.43 5.91 1.38
C VAL A 367 -16.26 4.94 1.35
N TYR A 368 -15.55 4.86 0.22
CA TYR A 368 -14.38 4.01 0.02
C TYR A 368 -13.11 4.85 -0.01
N TYR A 369 -12.23 4.65 0.97
CA TYR A 369 -11.01 5.42 1.10
C TYR A 369 -9.88 4.84 0.23
N ARG A 370 -9.41 5.67 -0.71
CA ARG A 370 -8.15 5.53 -1.44
C ARG A 370 -7.14 6.64 -1.07
N SER A 371 -7.43 7.40 -0.02
CA SER A 371 -6.58 8.39 0.65
C SER A 371 -6.99 8.49 2.13
N GLY A 372 -6.34 9.36 2.90
CA GLY A 372 -6.62 9.60 4.31
C GLY A 372 -5.86 8.68 5.27
N TYR A 373 -4.79 8.03 4.80
CA TYR A 373 -3.94 7.07 5.54
C TYR A 373 -2.53 7.60 5.84
N THR A 374 -2.17 8.78 5.31
CA THR A 374 -0.91 9.47 5.59
C THR A 374 -1.18 10.91 6.03
N PRO A 375 -0.35 11.53 6.89
CA PRO A 375 -0.47 12.94 7.24
C PRO A 375 -0.49 13.88 6.03
N ALA A 376 0.16 13.49 4.92
CA ALA A 376 0.20 14.28 3.68
C ALA A 376 -1.18 14.43 3.01
N ASP A 377 -2.16 13.57 3.34
CA ASP A 377 -3.54 13.71 2.88
C ASP A 377 -4.34 14.77 3.66
N TYR A 378 -3.76 15.33 4.73
CA TYR A 378 -4.38 16.31 5.60
C TYR A 378 -3.51 17.58 5.73
N PRO A 379 -3.29 18.35 4.64
CA PRO A 379 -2.50 19.57 4.67
C PRO A 379 -3.13 20.69 5.53
N SER A 380 -4.41 20.59 5.87
CA SER A 380 -5.12 21.55 6.72
C SER A 380 -6.27 20.91 7.52
N GLU A 381 -6.97 21.71 8.34
CA GLU A 381 -8.17 21.24 9.06
C GLU A 381 -9.32 20.88 8.10
N VAL A 382 -9.37 21.44 6.88
CA VAL A 382 -10.39 21.17 5.86
C VAL A 382 -10.54 19.67 5.59
N GLU A 383 -9.41 18.96 5.50
CA GLU A 383 -9.40 17.53 5.22
C GLU A 383 -9.79 16.68 6.43
N TRP A 384 -9.47 17.15 7.64
CA TRP A 384 -9.92 16.52 8.89
C TRP A 384 -11.42 16.69 9.10
N GLU A 385 -11.95 17.89 8.82
CA GLU A 385 -13.38 18.19 8.87
C GLU A 385 -14.15 17.37 7.81
N ALA A 386 -13.62 17.24 6.59
CA ALA A 386 -14.17 16.36 5.56
C ALA A 386 -14.24 14.89 6.03
N ARG A 387 -13.16 14.39 6.65
CA ARG A 387 -13.10 13.02 7.15
C ARG A 387 -14.11 12.81 8.29
N LEU A 388 -14.19 13.73 9.25
CA LEU A 388 -15.16 13.68 10.34
C LEU A 388 -16.62 13.78 9.84
N LEU A 389 -16.90 14.62 8.83
CA LEU A 389 -18.20 14.70 8.16
C LEU A 389 -18.63 13.34 7.59
N MET A 390 -17.72 12.66 6.88
CA MET A 390 -18.01 11.33 6.34
C MET A 390 -18.25 10.29 7.45
N GLU A 391 -17.39 10.23 8.47
CA GLU A 391 -17.57 9.29 9.59
C GLU A 391 -18.91 9.51 10.33
N ARG A 392 -19.30 10.78 10.57
CA ARG A 392 -20.59 11.17 11.19
C ARG A 392 -21.83 10.74 10.38
N SER A 393 -21.71 10.67 9.06
CA SER A 393 -22.83 10.32 8.19
C SER A 393 -23.28 8.86 8.34
N SER A 394 -24.49 8.55 7.91
CA SER A 394 -25.00 7.18 7.83
C SER A 394 -24.35 6.36 6.72
N ALA A 395 -23.56 6.94 5.80
CA ALA A 395 -22.90 6.15 4.75
C ALA A 395 -22.00 5.06 5.34
N VAL A 396 -21.89 3.91 4.66
CA VAL A 396 -21.00 2.80 5.04
C VAL A 396 -19.56 3.20 4.75
N LYS A 397 -18.70 3.27 5.77
CA LYS A 397 -17.28 3.59 5.57
C LYS A 397 -16.46 2.32 5.31
N CYS A 398 -15.52 2.42 4.38
CA CYS A 398 -14.59 1.38 4.00
C CYS A 398 -13.15 1.93 3.96
N PRO A 399 -12.38 1.79 5.05
CA PRO A 399 -12.80 1.38 6.40
C PRO A 399 -13.48 2.51 7.18
N SER A 400 -14.20 2.16 8.25
CA SER A 400 -14.53 3.11 9.34
C SER A 400 -13.27 3.60 10.06
N ILE A 401 -13.39 4.68 10.85
CA ILE A 401 -12.29 5.13 11.71
C ILE A 401 -11.79 4.04 12.69
N SER A 402 -12.66 3.17 13.21
CA SER A 402 -12.23 2.06 14.08
C SER A 402 -11.45 0.99 13.32
N TYR A 403 -11.89 0.57 12.14
CA TYR A 403 -11.14 -0.36 11.27
C TYR A 403 -9.79 0.25 10.84
N HIS A 404 -9.72 1.57 10.61
CA HIS A 404 -8.46 2.26 10.31
C HIS A 404 -7.49 2.16 11.49
N LEU A 405 -7.94 2.41 12.73
CA LEU A 405 -7.12 2.27 13.94
C LEU A 405 -6.63 0.83 14.17
N VAL A 406 -7.44 -0.19 13.82
CA VAL A 406 -7.02 -1.61 13.90
C VAL A 406 -5.79 -1.92 13.03
N GLY A 407 -5.59 -1.20 11.92
CA GLY A 407 -4.43 -1.38 11.04
C GLY A 407 -3.11 -0.84 11.61
N ALA A 408 -3.15 -0.06 12.70
CA ALA A 408 -1.94 0.50 13.29
C ALA A 408 -0.97 -0.60 13.75
N LYS A 409 0.33 -0.39 13.50
CA LYS A 409 1.38 -1.36 13.86
C LYS A 409 1.41 -1.66 15.36
N LYS A 410 1.05 -0.67 16.20
CA LYS A 410 0.85 -0.86 17.64
C LYS A 410 -0.27 -1.87 17.95
N ILE A 411 -1.39 -1.86 17.24
CA ILE A 411 -2.46 -2.88 17.42
C ILE A 411 -1.97 -4.27 16.99
N GLN A 412 -1.23 -4.37 15.89
CA GLN A 412 -0.60 -5.64 15.47
C GLN A 412 0.32 -6.20 16.57
N GLN A 413 1.13 -5.35 17.21
CA GLN A 413 2.00 -5.73 18.33
C GLN A 413 1.22 -6.10 19.60
N GLU A 414 0.16 -5.38 19.95
CA GLU A 414 -0.67 -5.69 21.13
C GLU A 414 -1.41 -7.03 20.97
N LEU A 415 -1.90 -7.34 19.76
CA LEU A 415 -2.52 -8.64 19.45
C LEU A 415 -1.55 -9.82 19.55
N ALA A 416 -0.24 -9.58 19.41
CA ALA A 416 0.79 -10.61 19.57
C ALA A 416 1.09 -10.95 21.05
N LEU A 417 0.66 -10.12 22.00
CA LEU A 417 0.88 -10.37 23.43
C LEU A 417 0.12 -11.63 23.92
N PRO A 418 0.69 -12.40 24.88
CA PRO A 418 0.03 -13.58 25.43
C PRO A 418 -1.37 -13.27 25.99
N GLY A 419 -2.38 -14.03 25.55
CA GLY A 419 -3.76 -13.91 26.03
C GLY A 419 -4.58 -12.76 25.42
N VAL A 420 -3.97 -11.83 24.66
CA VAL A 420 -4.71 -10.71 24.05
C VAL A 420 -5.54 -11.18 22.86
N LEU A 421 -4.95 -11.99 21.96
CA LEU A 421 -5.65 -12.55 20.80
C LEU A 421 -6.88 -13.38 21.20
N GLU A 422 -6.77 -14.16 22.28
CA GLU A 422 -7.85 -15.01 22.82
C GLU A 422 -9.11 -14.22 23.24
N ARG A 423 -8.98 -12.94 23.58
CA ARG A 423 -10.13 -12.05 23.85
C ARG A 423 -11.04 -11.91 22.63
N PHE A 424 -10.44 -11.88 21.45
CA PHE A 424 -11.12 -11.67 20.17
C PHE A 424 -11.38 -13.00 19.44
N VAL A 425 -10.59 -14.03 19.74
CA VAL A 425 -10.64 -15.34 19.09
C VAL A 425 -10.79 -16.45 20.16
N PRO A 426 -12.03 -16.75 20.60
CA PRO A 426 -12.28 -17.77 21.62
C PRO A 426 -11.98 -19.21 21.17
N ASP A 427 -11.99 -19.47 19.87
CA ASP A 427 -11.58 -20.75 19.30
C ASP A 427 -10.05 -20.87 19.34
N LYS A 428 -9.56 -21.87 20.09
CA LYS A 428 -8.13 -22.05 20.36
C LYS A 428 -7.35 -22.50 19.12
N GLN A 429 -7.98 -23.25 18.21
CA GLN A 429 -7.36 -23.68 16.96
C GLN A 429 -7.22 -22.50 16.00
N VAL A 430 -8.22 -21.64 15.91
CA VAL A 430 -8.17 -20.38 15.13
C VAL A 430 -7.13 -19.42 15.72
N ALA A 431 -7.11 -19.24 17.05
CA ALA A 431 -6.12 -18.39 17.72
C ALA A 431 -4.69 -18.91 17.53
N ALA A 432 -4.47 -20.23 17.59
CA ALA A 432 -3.18 -20.84 17.29
C ALA A 432 -2.76 -20.66 15.82
N SER A 433 -3.71 -20.78 14.88
CA SER A 433 -3.45 -20.61 13.44
C SER A 433 -3.04 -19.17 13.10
N LEU A 434 -3.76 -18.18 13.65
CA LEU A 434 -3.41 -16.76 13.55
C LEU A 434 -2.05 -16.48 14.20
N ARG A 435 -1.83 -16.96 15.44
CA ARG A 435 -0.56 -16.74 16.15
C ARG A 435 0.64 -17.38 15.43
N LYS A 436 0.46 -18.48 14.70
CA LYS A 436 1.54 -19.11 13.93
C LYS A 436 2.15 -18.16 12.88
N CYS A 437 1.38 -17.23 12.33
CA CYS A 437 1.90 -16.26 11.37
C CYS A 437 2.44 -14.96 12.02
N PHE A 438 2.46 -14.83 13.35
CA PHE A 438 3.05 -13.65 13.99
C PHE A 438 4.57 -13.80 14.11
N ALA A 439 5.30 -12.88 13.46
CA ALA A 439 6.72 -12.66 13.76
C ALA A 439 6.89 -12.10 15.19
N GLY A 440 8.12 -12.10 15.71
CA GLY A 440 8.44 -11.38 16.94
C GLY A 440 8.05 -9.91 16.86
N LEU A 441 7.22 -9.45 17.80
CA LEU A 441 6.65 -8.10 17.86
C LEU A 441 6.76 -7.59 19.31
N TRP A 442 7.35 -6.42 19.49
CA TRP A 442 7.64 -5.86 20.81
C TRP A 442 7.26 -4.38 20.90
N GLY A 443 6.55 -4.03 21.97
CA GLY A 443 6.40 -2.64 22.41
C GLY A 443 7.71 -2.12 23.02
N LEU A 444 7.95 -0.83 22.90
CA LEU A 444 9.19 -0.17 23.33
C LEU A 444 9.00 0.67 24.60
N GLU A 445 8.06 0.27 25.45
CA GLU A 445 7.52 1.11 26.50
C GLU A 445 7.47 0.36 27.84
N GLY A 446 8.02 0.94 28.91
CA GLY A 446 8.08 0.32 30.22
C GLY A 446 9.27 -0.63 30.40
N ALA A 447 9.55 -1.01 31.66
CA ALA A 447 10.79 -1.69 32.04
C ALA A 447 11.05 -3.03 31.33
N GLU A 448 9.99 -3.77 30.99
CA GLU A 448 10.10 -5.06 30.29
C GLU A 448 10.73 -4.94 28.90
N SER A 449 10.60 -3.76 28.25
CA SER A 449 11.16 -3.48 26.93
C SER A 449 12.68 -3.22 26.93
N GLU A 450 13.30 -2.95 28.08
CA GLU A 450 14.73 -2.58 28.16
C GLU A 450 15.63 -3.68 27.57
N SER A 451 15.34 -4.94 27.87
CA SER A 451 16.11 -6.10 27.40
C SER A 451 16.12 -6.25 25.86
N ILE A 452 14.96 -6.06 25.22
CA ILE A 452 14.84 -6.15 23.76
C ILE A 452 15.40 -4.91 23.08
N ILE A 453 15.28 -3.72 23.69
CA ILE A 453 15.93 -2.49 23.21
C ILE A 453 17.45 -2.63 23.17
N GLN A 454 18.07 -3.12 24.25
CA GLN A 454 19.53 -3.35 24.29
C GLN A 454 19.96 -4.41 23.27
N THR A 455 19.14 -5.44 23.05
CA THR A 455 19.39 -6.45 22.01
C THR A 455 19.30 -5.83 20.61
N ALA A 456 18.34 -4.96 20.35
CA ALA A 456 18.16 -4.27 19.08
C ALA A 456 19.25 -3.22 18.80
N ILE A 457 19.81 -2.57 19.82
CA ILE A 457 20.97 -1.69 19.68
C ILE A 457 22.24 -2.48 19.34
N LYS A 458 22.40 -3.67 19.94
CA LYS A 458 23.57 -4.55 19.72
C LYS A 458 23.52 -5.32 18.40
N GLU A 459 22.34 -5.77 17.98
CA GLU A 459 22.12 -6.65 16.82
C GLU A 459 21.05 -6.07 15.87
N PRO A 460 21.19 -4.82 15.39
CA PRO A 460 20.12 -4.06 14.74
C PRO A 460 19.65 -4.65 13.41
N HIS A 461 20.52 -5.39 12.72
CA HIS A 461 20.19 -6.08 11.47
C HIS A 461 19.07 -7.13 11.62
N ARG A 462 18.83 -7.64 12.84
CA ARG A 462 17.79 -8.63 13.15
C ARG A 462 16.38 -8.03 13.28
N PHE A 463 16.26 -6.70 13.24
CA PHE A 463 15.02 -6.00 13.54
C PHE A 463 14.63 -4.97 12.48
N VAL A 464 13.36 -4.57 12.54
CA VAL A 464 12.79 -3.44 11.83
C VAL A 464 12.06 -2.59 12.86
N LEU A 465 12.36 -1.30 12.90
CA LEU A 465 11.65 -0.33 13.73
C LEU A 465 10.55 0.31 12.87
N LYS A 466 9.29 0.22 13.29
CA LYS A 466 8.14 0.70 12.49
C LYS A 466 7.38 1.80 13.23
N PRO A 467 7.23 3.02 12.67
CA PRO A 467 6.31 4.03 13.19
C PRO A 467 4.85 3.70 12.84
N GLN A 468 3.90 4.45 13.40
CA GLN A 468 2.48 4.33 13.03
C GLN A 468 2.17 5.03 11.69
N ARG A 469 2.65 4.46 10.58
CA ARG A 469 2.44 4.97 9.21
C ARG A 469 2.12 3.85 8.24
N GLU A 470 1.30 4.18 7.24
CA GLU A 470 0.95 3.31 6.12
C GLU A 470 1.61 3.79 4.80
N GLY A 471 1.62 2.94 3.78
CA GLY A 471 2.05 3.29 2.41
C GLY A 471 3.53 3.06 2.07
N GLY A 472 4.33 2.55 3.01
CA GLY A 472 5.77 2.28 2.83
C GLY A 472 6.66 3.53 2.84
N GLY A 473 7.98 3.35 2.95
CA GLY A 473 8.96 4.44 3.03
C GLY A 473 9.20 5.03 4.43
N ASN A 474 8.67 4.39 5.49
CA ASN A 474 8.66 4.93 6.85
C ASN A 474 9.46 4.09 7.88
N ASN A 475 9.96 2.92 7.50
CA ASN A 475 10.55 1.97 8.45
C ASN A 475 12.06 2.21 8.60
N THR A 476 12.62 1.93 9.78
CA THR A 476 14.06 1.99 10.02
C THR A 476 14.67 0.58 10.08
N TYR A 477 15.85 0.40 9.48
CA TYR A 477 16.49 -0.90 9.27
C TYR A 477 18.01 -0.82 9.49
N GLY A 478 18.64 -1.92 9.89
CA GLY A 478 20.10 -1.97 10.05
C GLY A 478 20.58 -0.95 11.08
N ASP A 479 21.81 -0.43 10.94
CA ASP A 479 22.46 0.43 11.94
C ASP A 479 21.68 1.71 12.29
N ASP A 480 20.78 2.15 11.43
CA ASP A 480 19.84 3.24 11.72
C ASP A 480 18.88 2.89 12.87
N VAL A 481 18.55 1.62 13.09
CA VAL A 481 17.73 1.16 14.25
C VAL A 481 18.47 1.41 15.56
N ALA A 482 19.74 1.01 15.66
CA ALA A 482 20.56 1.24 16.84
C ALA A 482 20.76 2.75 17.10
N SER A 483 20.99 3.51 16.04
CA SER A 483 21.12 4.96 16.09
C SER A 483 19.82 5.62 16.57
N LYS A 484 18.66 5.24 16.01
CA LYS A 484 17.36 5.82 16.36
C LYS A 484 16.88 5.45 17.76
N LEU A 485 17.08 4.22 18.20
CA LEU A 485 16.77 3.81 19.58
C LEU A 485 17.64 4.60 20.58
N THR A 486 18.93 4.76 20.30
CA THR A 486 19.84 5.54 21.14
C THR A 486 19.44 7.02 21.22
N GLU A 487 19.05 7.63 20.09
CA GLU A 487 18.53 9.00 20.02
C GLU A 487 17.26 9.17 20.89
N LEU A 488 16.29 8.25 20.75
CA LEU A 488 15.03 8.31 21.49
C LEU A 488 15.23 8.13 23.01
N ILE A 489 16.15 7.25 23.43
CA ILE A 489 16.51 7.07 24.84
C ILE A 489 17.19 8.33 25.38
N ALA A 490 18.14 8.92 24.64
CA ALA A 490 18.82 10.15 25.04
C ALA A 490 17.85 11.36 25.14
N ALA A 491 16.76 11.35 24.35
CA ALA A 491 15.68 12.33 24.40
C ALA A 491 14.66 12.09 25.55
N GLY A 492 14.91 11.14 26.46
CA GLY A 492 14.05 10.85 27.62
C GLY A 492 13.07 9.69 27.43
N GLY A 493 13.07 9.01 26.28
CA GLY A 493 12.33 7.77 26.04
C GLY A 493 10.87 7.94 25.62
N ASP A 494 10.20 9.07 25.86
CA ASP A 494 8.78 9.27 25.53
C ASP A 494 8.46 9.01 24.04
N GLY A 495 9.39 9.36 23.14
CA GLY A 495 9.24 9.14 21.70
C GLY A 495 9.27 7.67 21.25
N LEU A 496 9.64 6.73 22.13
CA LEU A 496 9.60 5.29 21.82
C LEU A 496 8.17 4.80 21.56
N ALA A 497 7.15 5.41 22.18
CA ALA A 497 5.74 5.05 22.02
C ALA A 497 5.14 5.31 20.61
N ALA A 498 5.86 6.04 19.75
CA ALA A 498 5.48 6.19 18.34
C ALA A 498 5.82 4.94 17.50
N TYR A 499 6.68 4.04 18.01
CA TYR A 499 7.25 2.92 17.27
C TYR A 499 6.92 1.57 17.91
N ILE A 500 6.93 0.53 17.08
CA ILE A 500 7.12 -0.86 17.53
C ILE A 500 8.44 -1.40 16.98
N LEU A 501 8.98 -2.41 17.65
CA LEU A 501 10.08 -3.22 17.12
C LEU A 501 9.53 -4.55 16.61
N MET A 502 9.97 -4.96 15.44
CA MET A 502 9.57 -6.20 14.79
C MET A 502 10.80 -7.02 14.40
N GLN A 503 10.70 -8.34 14.48
CA GLN A 503 11.67 -9.27 13.91
C GLN A 503 11.78 -9.02 12.40
N ARG A 504 13.00 -8.88 11.90
CA ARG A 504 13.25 -8.88 10.45
C ARG A 504 13.07 -10.30 9.93
N ILE A 505 12.19 -10.45 8.96
CA ILE A 505 11.96 -11.70 8.22
C ILE A 505 12.98 -11.78 7.08
N PHE A 506 13.53 -12.97 6.83
CA PHE A 506 14.54 -13.20 5.78
C PHE A 506 14.03 -14.24 4.77
N PRO A 507 13.41 -13.80 3.65
CA PRO A 507 12.91 -14.70 2.61
C PRO A 507 14.01 -15.34 1.77
N ALA A 508 13.62 -16.37 1.02
CA ALA A 508 14.44 -16.94 -0.04
C ALA A 508 14.74 -15.87 -1.11
N VAL A 509 15.91 -15.97 -1.73
CA VAL A 509 16.36 -15.00 -2.73
C VAL A 509 16.21 -15.61 -4.12
N HIS A 510 15.44 -14.95 -4.96
CA HIS A 510 15.17 -15.37 -6.33
C HIS A 510 15.96 -14.50 -7.30
N THR A 511 16.33 -15.06 -8.45
CA THR A 511 16.91 -14.26 -9.54
C THR A 511 15.79 -13.89 -10.51
N SER A 512 15.42 -12.60 -10.56
CA SER A 512 14.22 -12.12 -11.27
C SER A 512 14.55 -11.04 -12.29
N TYR A 513 13.78 -10.97 -13.37
CA TYR A 513 13.92 -9.94 -14.40
C TYR A 513 12.95 -8.79 -14.13
N LEU A 514 13.46 -7.67 -13.59
CA LEU A 514 12.63 -6.52 -13.20
C LEU A 514 12.49 -5.54 -14.37
N VAL A 515 11.28 -5.36 -14.87
CA VAL A 515 10.97 -4.49 -16.02
C VAL A 515 10.53 -3.11 -15.54
N ARG A 516 11.25 -2.07 -15.94
CA ARG A 516 10.97 -0.66 -15.62
C ARG A 516 11.28 0.24 -16.82
N ARG A 517 10.32 1.09 -17.21
CA ARG A 517 10.46 2.08 -18.30
C ARG A 517 10.95 1.46 -19.64
N GLY A 518 10.42 0.29 -19.99
CA GLY A 518 10.75 -0.43 -21.22
C GLY A 518 12.09 -1.16 -21.24
N ALA A 519 12.88 -1.09 -20.16
CA ALA A 519 14.10 -1.87 -19.97
C ALA A 519 13.92 -2.91 -18.86
N TYR A 520 14.78 -3.93 -18.83
CA TYR A 520 14.81 -4.90 -17.74
C TYR A 520 16.23 -5.04 -17.16
N SER A 521 16.32 -5.42 -15.88
CA SER A 521 17.56 -5.87 -15.25
C SER A 521 17.36 -7.22 -14.56
N ALA A 522 18.42 -8.02 -14.50
CA ALA A 522 18.45 -9.30 -13.78
C ALA A 522 18.94 -9.04 -12.35
N GLU A 523 18.08 -9.23 -11.36
CA GLU A 523 18.33 -8.83 -9.97
C GLU A 523 18.15 -10.00 -9.01
N LYS A 524 18.87 -9.97 -7.88
CA LYS A 524 18.54 -10.79 -6.71
C LYS A 524 17.40 -10.13 -5.96
N THR A 525 16.30 -10.86 -5.74
CA THR A 525 15.04 -10.30 -5.24
C THR A 525 14.42 -11.11 -4.11
N VAL A 526 13.63 -10.44 -3.28
CA VAL A 526 12.72 -11.04 -2.29
C VAL A 526 11.29 -10.56 -2.55
N SER A 527 10.31 -11.36 -2.16
CA SER A 527 8.89 -11.13 -2.45
C SER A 527 8.02 -11.13 -1.20
N GLU A 528 6.98 -10.31 -1.23
CA GLU A 528 6.01 -10.12 -0.15
C GLU A 528 4.61 -10.44 -0.69
N LEU A 529 3.99 -11.49 -0.14
CA LEU A 529 2.70 -12.02 -0.56
C LEU A 529 1.57 -11.31 0.21
N GLY A 530 0.80 -10.49 -0.48
CA GLY A 530 -0.44 -9.92 0.01
C GLY A 530 -1.64 -10.78 -0.34
N ILE A 531 -2.49 -11.10 0.64
CA ILE A 531 -3.80 -11.73 0.43
C ILE A 531 -4.89 -10.72 0.78
N PHE A 532 -5.78 -10.45 -0.19
CA PHE A 532 -6.88 -9.52 -0.02
C PHE A 532 -8.09 -10.20 0.64
N GLY A 533 -8.63 -9.56 1.68
CA GLY A 533 -9.87 -9.97 2.35
C GLY A 533 -11.00 -8.99 2.06
N ALA A 534 -12.22 -9.50 1.90
CA ALA A 534 -13.41 -8.69 1.80
C ALA A 534 -14.48 -9.13 2.81
N TYR A 535 -14.97 -8.16 3.57
CA TYR A 535 -15.88 -8.36 4.69
C TYR A 535 -17.07 -7.43 4.62
N VAL A 536 -18.28 -7.94 4.80
CA VAL A 536 -19.52 -7.17 4.93
C VAL A 536 -20.37 -7.78 6.04
N ARG A 537 -20.79 -6.94 6.99
CA ARG A 537 -21.70 -7.30 8.09
C ARG A 537 -22.77 -6.23 8.25
N ASN A 538 -23.96 -6.62 8.69
CA ASN A 538 -25.06 -5.72 9.08
C ASN A 538 -25.63 -6.22 10.42
N GLY A 539 -25.46 -5.47 11.51
CA GLY A 539 -25.69 -5.96 12.87
C GLY A 539 -24.86 -7.21 13.15
N ASP A 540 -25.51 -8.28 13.62
CA ASP A 540 -24.85 -9.58 13.85
C ASP A 540 -24.71 -10.42 12.58
N ARG A 541 -25.35 -10.04 11.47
CA ARG A 541 -25.38 -10.83 10.24
C ARG A 541 -24.13 -10.57 9.41
N VAL A 542 -23.20 -11.53 9.39
CA VAL A 542 -22.16 -11.61 8.36
C VAL A 542 -22.81 -11.91 7.01
N ILE A 543 -22.52 -11.07 6.02
CA ILE A 543 -23.05 -11.12 4.65
C ILE A 543 -21.95 -11.56 3.68
N LEU A 544 -20.71 -11.15 3.97
CA LEU A 544 -19.51 -11.55 3.25
C LEU A 544 -18.37 -11.71 4.26
N ASN A 545 -17.67 -12.83 4.20
CA ASN A 545 -16.32 -12.97 4.74
C ASN A 545 -15.54 -13.89 3.81
N GLU A 546 -14.87 -13.31 2.81
CA GLU A 546 -14.23 -14.05 1.73
C GLU A 546 -12.80 -13.54 1.48
N GLN A 547 -11.89 -14.47 1.18
CA GLN A 547 -10.65 -14.15 0.48
C GLN A 547 -11.01 -13.72 -0.95
N SER A 548 -10.47 -12.59 -1.41
CA SER A 548 -10.85 -11.98 -2.70
C SER A 548 -9.79 -12.11 -3.78
N GLY A 549 -8.53 -12.32 -3.42
CA GLY A 549 -7.44 -12.48 -4.38
C GLY A 549 -6.08 -12.25 -3.71
N HIS A 550 -5.06 -12.01 -4.52
CA HIS A 550 -3.69 -11.87 -4.05
C HIS A 550 -2.95 -10.72 -4.75
N LEU A 551 -1.78 -10.39 -4.23
CA LEU A 551 -0.80 -9.48 -4.79
C LEU A 551 0.58 -10.03 -4.40
N LEU A 552 1.51 -10.13 -5.34
CA LEU A 552 2.92 -10.32 -4.97
C LEU A 552 3.64 -8.99 -5.25
N ARG A 553 4.45 -8.55 -4.29
CA ARG A 553 5.33 -7.38 -4.43
C ARG A 553 6.76 -7.86 -4.34
N THR A 554 7.55 -7.62 -5.39
CA THR A 554 8.93 -8.11 -5.48
C THR A 554 9.88 -6.92 -5.49
N LYS A 555 10.99 -7.03 -4.75
CA LYS A 555 12.00 -5.97 -4.63
C LYS A 555 13.40 -6.57 -4.66
N VAL A 556 14.40 -5.76 -5.00
CA VAL A 556 15.81 -6.19 -4.90
C VAL A 556 16.15 -6.52 -3.43
N SER A 557 16.88 -7.61 -3.20
CA SER A 557 17.07 -8.21 -1.87
C SER A 557 17.77 -7.28 -0.87
N HIS A 558 18.67 -6.42 -1.36
CA HIS A 558 19.37 -5.41 -0.59
C HIS A 558 18.54 -4.13 -0.33
N SER A 559 17.34 -4.01 -0.90
CA SER A 559 16.46 -2.87 -0.62
C SER A 559 15.67 -3.10 0.66
N ASN A 560 15.83 -2.17 1.60
CA ASN A 560 15.08 -2.17 2.84
C ASN A 560 13.58 -1.89 2.59
N GLU A 561 13.25 -0.99 1.66
CA GLU A 561 11.88 -0.54 1.37
C GLU A 561 11.14 -1.38 0.31
N GLY A 562 9.81 -1.44 0.40
CA GLY A 562 8.96 -2.37 -0.39
C GLY A 562 7.73 -1.77 -1.08
N GLY A 563 7.57 -0.44 -1.06
CA GLY A 563 6.44 0.22 -1.73
C GLY A 563 6.62 0.26 -3.25
N VAL A 564 5.67 -0.33 -4.01
CA VAL A 564 5.59 -0.13 -5.49
C VAL A 564 5.24 1.31 -5.81
N ALA A 565 4.29 1.90 -5.07
CA ALA A 565 3.94 3.31 -5.20
C ALA A 565 5.12 4.22 -4.82
N SER A 566 5.99 3.79 -3.90
CA SER A 566 7.19 4.52 -3.51
C SER A 566 8.39 4.27 -4.45
N GLY A 567 8.24 3.37 -5.44
CA GLY A 567 9.23 3.09 -6.50
C GLY A 567 10.23 1.97 -6.20
N TYR A 568 10.24 1.41 -4.99
CA TYR A 568 11.23 0.40 -4.56
C TYR A 568 10.91 -1.00 -5.07
N ALA A 569 9.63 -1.40 -5.02
CA ALA A 569 9.18 -2.71 -5.51
C ALA A 569 8.64 -2.66 -6.95
N VAL A 570 8.31 -3.83 -7.47
CA VAL A 570 7.52 -4.08 -8.68
C VAL A 570 6.26 -4.90 -8.33
N LEU A 571 5.26 -4.89 -9.21
CA LEU A 571 4.18 -5.87 -9.18
C LEU A 571 4.67 -7.23 -9.68
N ASP A 572 4.11 -8.30 -9.11
CA ASP A 572 4.45 -9.69 -9.43
C ASP A 572 3.21 -10.58 -9.15
N SER A 573 3.27 -11.85 -9.53
CA SER A 573 2.31 -12.87 -9.13
C SER A 573 3.03 -14.14 -8.67
N PRO A 574 2.43 -14.95 -7.78
CA PRO A 574 3.04 -16.21 -7.36
C PRO A 574 3.02 -17.26 -8.47
N TYR A 575 4.03 -18.12 -8.46
CA TYR A 575 4.09 -19.37 -9.23
C TYR A 575 4.12 -20.54 -8.23
N LEU A 576 3.01 -21.27 -8.11
CA LEU A 576 2.83 -22.24 -7.02
C LEU A 576 3.77 -23.44 -7.20
N SER A 577 4.57 -23.78 -6.19
CA SER A 577 5.55 -24.88 -6.18
C SER A 577 5.27 -25.96 -5.15
#